data_AF-A0A4P7SEG1-F1
#
_entry.id   AF-A0A4P7SEG1-F1
#
_cell.length_a   1.000
_cell.length_b   1.000
_cell.length_c   1.000
_cell.angle_alpha   90.00
_cell.angle_beta   90.00
_cell.angle_gamma   90.00
#
_symmetry.space_group_name_H-M   'P 1'
#
loop_
_entity.id
_entity.type
_entity.pdbx_description
1 polymer ?
#
loop_
_entity_poly.entity_id
_entity_poly.type
_entity_poly.pdbx_seq_one_letter_code
_entity_poly.pdbx_strand_id
1 'polypeptide(L)'
;MSEMEVDTDDLRSDATDYWDPWSGKVLELERATRAAYKPLTAADWSGIPGAQDVRVAFEQFLGDVAEFLHTGSEVMEGIARTLLEASADYVKLEDGNVAELAEIQAELEALQ
;
A
#
# COMPACT_ATOMS: atom_id res chain seq x y z
N MET A 1 5.07 -29.76 -24.19
CA MET A 1 5.19 -29.10 -22.87
C MET A 1 3.78 -28.75 -22.46
N SER A 2 3.36 -29.03 -21.23
CA SER A 2 2.07 -28.55 -20.75
C SER A 2 2.17 -27.03 -20.67
N GLU A 3 1.40 -26.31 -21.48
CA GLU A 3 1.16 -24.88 -21.23
C GLU A 3 0.54 -24.79 -19.83
N MET A 4 1.18 -24.03 -18.94
CA MET A 4 0.48 -23.55 -17.75
C MET A 4 -0.40 -22.43 -18.28
N GLU A 5 -1.69 -22.71 -18.43
CA GLU A 5 -2.73 -21.71 -18.58
C GLU A 5 -2.68 -20.87 -17.29
N VAL A 6 -2.33 -19.60 -17.41
CA VAL A 6 -2.26 -18.69 -16.27
C VAL A 6 -3.63 -18.08 -16.10
N ASP A 7 -4.21 -18.24 -14.92
CA ASP A 7 -5.51 -17.68 -14.60
C ASP A 7 -5.37 -16.17 -14.38
N THR A 8 -5.70 -15.40 -15.41
CA THR A 8 -5.65 -13.93 -15.40
C THR A 8 -6.69 -13.33 -14.46
N ASP A 9 -7.82 -14.00 -14.27
CA ASP A 9 -8.86 -13.57 -13.33
C ASP A 9 -8.37 -13.70 -11.88
N ASP A 10 -7.66 -14.77 -11.54
CA ASP A 10 -7.03 -14.93 -10.22
C ASP A 10 -5.99 -13.82 -9.96
N LEU A 11 -5.15 -13.47 -10.94
CA LEU A 11 -4.18 -12.38 -10.80
C LEU A 11 -4.87 -11.02 -10.56
N ARG A 12 -5.96 -10.75 -11.28
CA ARG A 12 -6.75 -9.52 -11.11
C ARG A 12 -7.45 -9.48 -9.76
N SER A 13 -8.05 -10.60 -9.32
CA SER A 13 -8.70 -10.69 -8.02
C SER A 13 -7.70 -10.52 -6.88
N ASP A 14 -6.53 -11.15 -6.93
CA ASP A 14 -5.47 -10.93 -5.94
C ASP A 14 -5.03 -9.46 -5.89
N ALA A 15 -4.90 -8.80 -7.04
CA ALA A 15 -4.55 -7.39 -7.08
C ALA A 15 -5.65 -6.50 -6.45
N THR A 16 -6.89 -6.67 -6.86
CA THR A 16 -8.02 -5.76 -6.58
C THR A 16 -8.75 -6.05 -5.28
N ASP A 17 -8.87 -7.32 -4.90
CA ASP A 17 -9.59 -7.74 -3.69
C ASP A 17 -8.68 -7.88 -2.47
N TYR A 18 -7.36 -8.06 -2.69
CA TYR A 18 -6.41 -8.30 -1.63
C TYR A 18 -5.35 -7.21 -1.50
N TRP A 19 -4.44 -7.07 -2.47
CA TRP A 19 -3.25 -6.23 -2.32
C TRP A 19 -3.57 -4.73 -2.28
N ASP A 20 -4.42 -4.24 -3.18
CA ASP A 20 -4.83 -2.83 -3.18
C ASP A 20 -5.60 -2.44 -1.90
N PRO A 21 -6.64 -3.17 -1.45
CA PRO A 21 -7.32 -2.86 -0.19
C PRO A 21 -6.41 -2.91 1.04
N TRP A 22 -5.41 -3.79 1.05
CA TRP A 22 -4.41 -3.82 2.12
C TRP A 22 -3.45 -2.63 2.07
N SER A 23 -3.03 -2.19 0.89
CA SER A 23 -2.24 -0.97 0.72
C SER A 23 -2.96 0.24 1.36
N GLY A 24 -4.26 0.39 1.08
CA GLY A 24 -5.11 1.44 1.63
C GLY A 24 -5.23 1.37 3.16
N LYS A 25 -5.45 0.17 3.72
CA LYS A 25 -5.50 -0.03 5.18
C LYS A 25 -4.20 0.35 5.87
N VAL A 26 -3.05 -0.02 5.29
CA VAL A 26 -1.74 0.34 5.87
C VAL A 26 -1.53 1.86 5.80
N LEU A 27 -1.93 2.50 4.71
CA LEU A 27 -1.86 3.96 4.57
C LEU A 27 -2.83 4.68 5.54
N GLU A 28 -3.96 4.09 5.89
CA GLU A 28 -4.82 4.60 6.97
C GLU A 28 -4.16 4.52 8.35
N LEU A 29 -3.44 3.43 8.64
CA LEU A 29 -2.67 3.29 9.88
C LEU A 29 -1.53 4.29 9.96
N GLU A 30 -0.86 4.57 8.84
CA GLU A 30 0.14 5.62 8.72
C GLU A 30 -0.44 6.99 9.12
N ARG A 31 -1.59 7.34 8.53
CA ARG A 31 -2.28 8.61 8.82
C ARG A 31 -2.72 8.70 10.28
N ALA A 32 -3.24 7.61 10.83
CA ALA A 32 -3.61 7.53 12.24
C ALA A 32 -2.40 7.71 13.17
N THR A 33 -1.26 7.09 12.82
CA THR A 33 -0.01 7.23 13.56
C THR A 33 0.44 8.69 13.58
N ARG A 34 0.43 9.38 12.43
CA ARG A 34 0.75 10.82 12.36
C ARG A 34 -0.21 11.70 13.15
N ALA A 35 -1.50 11.39 13.09
CA ALA A 35 -2.51 12.14 13.81
C ALA A 35 -2.37 12.01 15.34
N ALA A 36 -1.93 10.86 15.84
CA ALA A 36 -1.83 10.57 17.27
C ALA A 36 -0.80 11.43 18.01
N TYR A 37 0.32 11.80 17.38
CA TYR A 37 1.39 12.57 18.06
C TYR A 37 1.40 14.06 17.76
N LYS A 38 0.77 14.48 16.67
CA LYS A 38 0.63 15.91 16.32
C LYS A 38 0.07 16.82 17.43
N PRO A 39 -0.86 16.38 18.31
CA PRO A 39 -1.38 17.24 19.38
C PRO A 39 -0.50 17.30 20.64
N LEU A 40 0.59 16.54 20.72
CA LEU A 40 1.41 16.48 21.93
C LEU A 40 2.24 17.77 22.09
N THR A 41 2.03 18.46 23.20
CA THR A 41 2.68 19.72 23.55
C THR A 41 3.74 19.52 24.63
N ALA A 42 4.67 20.47 24.79
CA ALA A 42 5.64 20.42 25.89
C ALA A 42 4.98 20.34 27.29
N ALA A 43 3.75 20.82 27.44
CA ALA A 43 3.01 20.76 28.70
C ALA A 43 2.64 19.31 29.07
N ASP A 44 2.35 18.46 28.09
CA ASP A 44 1.97 17.04 28.28
C ASP A 44 3.12 16.20 28.85
N TRP A 45 4.37 16.68 28.70
CA TRP A 45 5.58 16.00 29.17
C TRP A 45 6.19 16.63 30.43
N SER A 46 5.61 17.73 30.92
CA SER A 46 6.20 18.61 31.95
C SER A 46 6.52 17.95 33.30
N GLY A 47 5.93 16.78 33.60
CA GLY A 47 6.19 16.01 34.81
C GLY A 47 7.41 15.07 34.74
N ILE A 48 8.05 14.94 33.58
CA ILE A 48 9.12 13.97 33.34
C ILE A 48 10.49 14.67 33.40
N PRO A 49 11.44 14.21 34.23
CA PRO A 49 12.82 14.68 34.13
C PRO A 49 13.39 14.41 32.73
N GLY A 50 13.91 15.44 32.06
CA GLY A 50 14.33 15.32 30.65
C GLY A 50 13.16 15.27 29.65
N ALA A 51 11.99 15.82 30.01
CA ALA A 51 10.78 15.87 29.20
C ALA A 51 10.99 16.19 27.72
N GLN A 52 11.87 17.15 27.41
CA GLN A 52 12.14 17.55 26.04
C GLN A 52 12.86 16.46 25.24
N ASP A 53 13.82 15.76 25.84
CA ASP A 53 14.55 14.67 25.18
C ASP A 53 13.63 13.47 24.95
N VAL A 54 12.78 13.15 25.93
CA VAL A 54 11.77 12.09 25.82
C VAL A 54 10.76 12.42 24.73
N ARG A 55 10.28 13.67 24.68
CA ARG A 55 9.35 14.14 23.64
C ARG A 55 9.96 14.01 22.24
N VAL A 56 11.19 14.48 22.06
CA VAL A 56 11.90 14.39 20.76
C VAL A 56 12.10 12.94 20.34
N ALA A 57 12.52 12.07 21.26
CA ALA A 57 12.68 10.65 20.97
C ALA A 57 11.35 9.98 20.59
N PHE A 58 10.26 10.35 21.25
CA PHE A 58 8.92 9.85 20.96
C PHE A 58 8.40 10.32 19.59
N GLU A 59 8.58 11.60 19.27
CA GLU A 59 8.24 12.17 17.95
C GLU A 59 9.02 11.48 16.84
N GLN A 60 10.32 11.25 17.04
CA GLN A 60 11.16 10.54 16.07
C GLN A 60 10.67 9.10 15.87
N PHE A 61 10.46 8.36 16.95
CA PHE A 61 9.99 6.98 16.86
C PHE A 61 8.66 6.85 16.10
N LEU A 62 7.68 7.72 16.36
CA LEU A 62 6.41 7.68 15.64
C LEU A 62 6.53 8.16 14.19
N GLY A 63 7.48 9.07 13.91
CA GLY A 63 7.90 9.40 12.56
C GLY A 63 8.38 8.16 11.81
N ASP A 64 9.30 7.40 12.41
CA ASP A 64 9.87 6.18 11.83
C ASP A 64 8.80 5.09 11.60
N VAL A 65 7.87 4.93 12.54
CA VAL A 65 6.73 3.98 12.39
C VAL A 65 5.81 4.42 11.25
N ALA A 66 5.50 5.71 11.14
CA ALA A 66 4.67 6.22 10.05
C ALA A 66 5.36 6.03 8.69
N GLU A 67 6.67 6.28 8.60
CA GLU A 67 7.44 6.03 7.38
C GLU A 67 7.48 4.55 7.01
N PHE A 68 7.69 3.66 7.99
CA PHE A 68 7.62 2.22 7.77
C PHE A 68 6.26 1.76 7.21
N LEU A 69 5.17 2.29 7.75
CA LEU A 69 3.81 2.01 7.24
C LEU A 69 3.65 2.56 5.82
N HIS A 70 4.10 3.77 5.55
CA HIS A 70 4.05 4.36 4.20
C HIS A 70 4.77 3.47 3.17
N THR A 71 6.03 3.13 3.42
CA THR A 71 6.79 2.23 2.54
C THR A 71 6.11 0.86 2.41
N GLY A 72 5.53 0.34 3.49
CA GLY A 72 4.75 -0.90 3.44
C GLY A 72 3.54 -0.80 2.50
N SER A 73 2.82 0.33 2.52
CA SER A 73 1.70 0.55 1.60
C SER A 73 2.15 0.65 0.14
N GLU A 74 3.26 1.34 -0.15
CA GLU A 74 3.80 1.44 -1.52
C GLU A 74 4.23 0.08 -2.07
N VAL A 75 4.81 -0.79 -1.23
CA VAL A 75 5.16 -2.16 -1.63
C VAL A 75 3.91 -2.97 -1.96
N MET A 76 2.84 -2.86 -1.17
CA MET A 76 1.59 -3.58 -1.41
C MET A 76 0.89 -3.10 -2.69
N GLU A 77 0.83 -1.79 -2.92
CA GLU A 77 0.34 -1.23 -4.19
C GLU A 77 1.19 -1.69 -5.38
N GLY A 78 2.52 -1.72 -5.22
CA GLY A 78 3.44 -2.23 -6.24
C GLY A 78 3.21 -3.71 -6.59
N ILE A 79 2.83 -4.53 -5.61
CA ILE A 79 2.42 -5.92 -5.86
C ILE A 79 1.12 -5.95 -6.66
N ALA A 80 0.09 -5.20 -6.25
CA ALA A 80 -1.18 -5.11 -7.00
C ALA A 80 -0.95 -4.69 -8.46
N ARG A 81 -0.12 -3.66 -8.67
CA ARG A 81 0.27 -3.17 -10.00
C ARG A 81 0.96 -4.26 -10.83
N THR A 82 1.93 -4.96 -10.24
CA THR A 82 2.67 -6.04 -10.93
C THR A 82 1.75 -7.19 -11.34
N LEU A 83 0.77 -7.54 -10.51
CA LEU A 83 -0.21 -8.59 -10.82
C LEU A 83 -1.13 -8.19 -11.98
N LEU A 84 -1.61 -6.95 -12.00
CA LEU A 84 -2.40 -6.43 -13.12
C LEU A 84 -1.59 -6.32 -14.42
N GLU A 85 -0.35 -5.85 -14.34
CA GLU A 85 0.56 -5.81 -15.50
C GLU A 85 0.83 -7.22 -16.05
N ALA A 86 1.08 -8.20 -15.18
CA ALA A 86 1.24 -9.59 -15.58
C ALA A 86 -0.04 -10.14 -16.23
N SER A 87 -1.21 -9.88 -15.64
CA SER A 87 -2.50 -10.25 -16.23
C SER A 87 -2.66 -9.66 -17.63
N ALA A 88 -2.38 -8.36 -17.82
CA ALA A 88 -2.46 -7.72 -19.14
C ALA A 88 -1.51 -8.36 -20.16
N ASP A 89 -0.31 -8.75 -19.73
CA ASP A 89 0.66 -9.38 -20.61
C ASP A 89 0.25 -10.81 -21.02
N TYR A 90 -0.36 -11.58 -20.13
CA TYR A 90 -0.93 -12.89 -20.47
C TYR A 90 -2.11 -12.77 -21.43
N VAL A 91 -3.05 -11.85 -21.18
CA VAL A 91 -4.17 -11.58 -22.10
C VAL A 91 -3.66 -11.19 -23.50
N LYS A 92 -2.58 -10.39 -23.61
CA LYS A 92 -1.96 -10.07 -24.91
C LYS A 92 -1.35 -11.29 -25.61
N LEU A 93 -0.73 -12.20 -24.85
CA LEU A 93 -0.06 -13.38 -25.40
C LEU A 93 -1.05 -14.42 -25.94
N GLU A 94 -2.23 -14.51 -25.33
CA GLU A 94 -3.28 -15.48 -25.69
C GLU A 94 -4.23 -14.96 -26.80
N ASP A 95 -3.87 -13.87 -27.50
CA ASP A 95 -4.77 -13.16 -28.43
C ASP A 95 -6.12 -12.77 -27.75
N GLY A 96 -6.05 -12.45 -26.46
CA GLY A 96 -7.19 -12.10 -25.62
C GLY A 96 -7.95 -10.85 -26.09
N ASN A 97 -9.17 -10.69 -25.58
CA ASN A 97 -10.10 -9.69 -26.09
C ASN A 97 -9.68 -8.25 -25.70
N VAL A 98 -9.75 -7.32 -26.65
CA VAL A 98 -9.49 -5.88 -26.44
C VAL A 98 -10.29 -5.29 -25.27
N ALA A 99 -11.51 -5.80 -25.03
CA ALA A 99 -12.34 -5.37 -23.91
C ALA A 99 -11.70 -5.70 -22.55
N GLU A 100 -11.13 -6.90 -22.41
CA GLU A 100 -10.50 -7.34 -21.16
C GLU A 100 -9.23 -6.54 -20.86
N LEU A 101 -8.41 -6.28 -21.88
CA LEU A 101 -7.25 -5.38 -21.75
C LEU A 101 -7.66 -3.96 -21.33
N ALA A 102 -8.79 -3.46 -21.82
CA ALA A 102 -9.30 -2.15 -21.43
C ALA A 102 -9.76 -2.13 -19.96
N GLU A 103 -10.33 -3.22 -19.45
CA GLU A 103 -10.67 -3.36 -18.03
C GLU A 103 -9.43 -3.37 -17.15
N ILE A 104 -8.42 -4.18 -17.47
CA ILE A 104 -7.16 -4.24 -16.71
C ILE A 104 -6.45 -2.88 -16.74
N GLN A 105 -6.50 -2.17 -17.87
CA GLN A 105 -5.94 -0.82 -17.97
C GLN A 105 -6.68 0.17 -17.05
N ALA A 106 -8.01 0.07 -16.95
CA ALA A 106 -8.79 0.89 -16.02
C ALA A 106 -8.47 0.55 -14.55
N GLU A 107 -8.24 -0.72 -14.23
CA GLU A 107 -7.81 -1.17 -12.89
C GLU A 107 -6.41 -0.61 -12.54
N LEU A 108 -5.46 -0.63 -13.49
CA LEU A 108 -4.14 -0.01 -13.32
C LEU A 108 -4.20 1.50 -13.13
N GLU A 109 -5.11 2.17 -13.84
CA GLU A 109 -5.34 3.61 -13.70
C GLU A 109 -6.01 3.97 -12.36
N ALA A 110 -6.74 3.04 -11.75
CA ALA A 110 -7.38 3.22 -10.45
C ALA A 110 -6.41 3.07 -9.26
N LEU A 111 -5.25 2.43 -9.45
CA LEU A 111 -4.16 2.33 -8.45
C LEU A 111 -3.41 3.65 -8.27
N GLN A 112 -4.10 4.74 -7.91
CA GLN A 112 -3.54 6.09 -7.71
C GLN A 112 -3.66 6.60 -6.28
#